data_AF-A0A7T8KIK2-F1
#
_entry.id   AF-A0A7T8KIK2-F1
#
_cell.length_a   1.000
_cell.length_b   1.000
_cell.length_c   1.000
_cell.angle_alpha   90.00
_cell.angle_beta   90.00
_cell.angle_gamma   90.00
#
_symmetry.space_group_name_H-M   'P 1'
#
loop_
_entity.id
_entity.type
_entity.pdbx_description
1 polymer ?
#
loop_
_entity_poly.entity_id
_entity_poly.type
_entity_poly.pdbx_seq_one_letter_code
_entity_poly.pdbx_strand_id
1 'polypeptide(L)'
;FFFVDLYRRYFFTKCDFSKKRLVHRLISFSTALSVLENASLLCLSIVSSAEVFAIHKFAFGTFICTSFLYMFTASYLLLNPRISGYVSQGRQDRLSLNLKRRIFKAQVLAIPLLLYFYYRHNSYCEPYVYSFFCITEYFIVLSNMAFHMTAYLDFKGMVLMTSTLNSAGYGILPDLSNA
;
A
#
# COMPACT_ATOMS: atom_id res chain seq x y z
N PHE A 1 10.98 -1.58 -2.29
CA PHE A 1 11.82 -0.62 -1.56
C PHE A 1 11.69 0.83 -2.06
N PHE A 2 11.92 1.11 -3.35
CA PHE A 2 11.82 2.48 -3.91
C PHE A 2 10.48 3.18 -3.65
N PHE A 3 9.34 2.55 -3.97
CA PHE A 3 8.02 3.14 -3.74
C PHE A 3 7.72 3.45 -2.27
N VAL A 4 8.24 2.65 -1.34
CA VAL A 4 8.05 2.84 0.10
C VAL A 4 8.83 4.06 0.59
N ASP A 5 10.09 4.21 0.16
CA ASP A 5 10.88 5.41 0.47
C ASP A 5 10.28 6.66 -0.17
N LEU A 6 9.75 6.54 -1.39
CA LEU A 6 9.09 7.64 -2.09
C LEU A 6 7.80 8.06 -1.37
N TYR A 7 6.98 7.10 -0.92
CA TYR A 7 5.81 7.40 -0.08
C TYR A 7 6.19 8.01 1.25
N ARG A 8 7.26 7.51 1.89
CA ARG A 8 7.77 8.08 3.14
C ARG A 8 8.09 9.56 2.94
N ARG A 9 8.86 9.90 1.91
CA ARG A 9 9.20 11.28 1.54
C ARG A 9 7.96 12.11 1.18
N TYR A 10 7.03 11.54 0.42
CA TYR A 10 5.77 12.20 0.08
C TYR A 10 4.96 12.59 1.31
N PHE A 11 4.81 11.67 2.27
CA PHE A 11 4.15 11.98 3.55
C PHE A 11 4.92 13.04 4.33
N PHE A 12 6.26 13.03 4.30
CA PHE A 12 7.09 14.07 4.90
C PHE A 12 6.92 15.45 4.28
N THR A 13 6.62 15.56 2.99
CA THR A 13 6.44 16.85 2.32
C THR A 13 5.01 17.39 2.44
N LYS A 14 4.01 16.52 2.50
CA LYS A 14 2.58 16.90 2.40
C LYS A 14 1.83 16.95 3.74
N CYS A 15 2.41 16.40 4.81
CA CYS A 15 1.77 16.35 6.13
C CYS A 15 2.29 17.49 7.01
N ASP A 16 1.40 18.28 7.62
CA ASP A 16 1.78 19.29 8.62
C ASP A 16 1.99 18.63 9.99
N PHE A 17 3.21 18.74 10.51
CA PHE A 17 3.76 17.92 11.61
C PHE A 17 3.34 18.38 13.01
N SER A 18 2.21 19.05 13.16
CA SER A 18 1.74 19.53 14.47
C SER A 18 1.53 18.40 15.51
N LYS A 19 1.48 17.12 15.08
CA LYS A 19 1.47 15.90 15.94
C LYS A 19 2.66 14.95 15.67
N LYS A 20 3.88 15.45 15.85
CA LYS A 20 5.17 14.80 15.49
C LYS A 20 5.32 13.31 15.85
N ARG A 21 4.87 12.84 17.01
CA ARG A 21 5.21 11.46 17.44
C ARG A 21 4.35 10.37 16.80
N LEU A 22 3.05 10.58 16.66
CA LEU A 22 2.13 9.56 16.16
C LEU A 22 2.31 9.32 14.66
N VAL A 23 2.42 10.41 13.87
CA VAL A 23 2.59 10.33 12.42
C VAL A 23 3.89 9.61 12.06
N HIS A 24 5.00 9.90 12.74
CA HIS A 24 6.28 9.20 12.54
C HIS A 24 6.20 7.71 12.87
N ARG A 25 5.50 7.34 13.96
CA ARG A 25 5.29 5.93 14.31
C ARG A 25 4.45 5.22 13.26
N LEU A 26 3.37 5.84 12.80
CA LEU A 26 2.50 5.27 11.75
C LEU A 26 3.26 5.08 10.45
N ILE A 27 4.05 6.06 10.01
CA ILE A 27 4.87 5.95 8.79
C ILE A 27 5.92 4.83 8.93
N SER A 28 6.60 4.74 10.09
CA SER A 28 7.58 3.68 10.35
C SER A 28 6.92 2.30 10.35
N PHE A 29 5.75 2.20 10.96
CA PHE A 29 4.94 0.99 11.00
C PHE A 29 4.47 0.58 9.59
N SER A 30 3.93 1.50 8.79
CA SER A 30 3.57 1.26 7.39
C SER A 30 4.77 0.81 6.55
N THR A 31 5.95 1.37 6.80
CA THR A 31 7.20 0.94 6.14
C THR A 31 7.53 -0.51 6.48
N ALA A 32 7.46 -0.90 7.75
CA ALA A 32 7.70 -2.27 8.18
C ALA A 32 6.67 -3.25 7.58
N LEU A 33 5.38 -2.87 7.58
CA LEU A 33 4.32 -3.68 6.97
C LEU A 33 4.57 -3.92 5.49
N SER A 34 4.99 -2.89 4.74
CA SER A 34 5.28 -3.05 3.32
C SER A 34 6.49 -3.96 3.06
N VAL A 35 7.51 -3.93 3.93
CA VAL A 35 8.63 -4.87 3.83
C VAL A 35 8.16 -6.30 4.06
N LEU A 36 7.36 -6.55 5.10
CA LEU A 36 6.80 -7.87 5.40
C LEU A 36 5.86 -8.37 4.30
N GLU A 37 5.06 -7.49 3.72
CA GLU A 37 4.19 -7.78 2.58
C GLU A 37 5.00 -8.26 1.37
N ASN A 38 6.07 -7.55 1.00
CA ASN A 38 6.92 -7.95 -0.12
C ASN A 38 7.70 -9.24 0.17
N ALA A 39 8.16 -9.43 1.41
CA ALA A 39 8.84 -10.66 1.82
C ALA A 39 7.90 -11.88 1.75
N SER A 40 6.64 -11.72 2.17
CA SER A 40 5.63 -12.78 2.06
C SER A 40 5.24 -13.06 0.61
N LEU A 41 5.11 -12.06 -0.25
CA LEU A 41 4.93 -12.27 -1.70
C LEU A 41 6.10 -13.00 -2.34
N LEU A 42 7.34 -12.65 -1.99
CA LEU A 42 8.53 -13.35 -2.46
C LEU A 42 8.50 -14.82 -2.01
N CYS A 43 8.14 -15.08 -0.75
CA CYS A 43 7.96 -16.44 -0.25
C CYS A 43 6.92 -17.22 -1.06
N LEU A 44 5.76 -16.61 -1.36
CA LEU A 44 4.71 -17.21 -2.18
C LEU A 44 5.15 -17.49 -3.62
N SER A 45 6.08 -16.72 -4.18
CA SER A 45 6.63 -16.99 -5.51
C SER A 45 7.61 -18.16 -5.55
N ILE A 46 8.22 -18.49 -4.42
CA ILE A 46 9.20 -19.59 -4.31
C ILE A 46 8.51 -20.87 -3.84
N VAL A 47 7.56 -20.75 -2.92
CA VAL A 47 6.91 -21.89 -2.26
C VAL A 47 5.57 -22.19 -2.91
N SER A 48 5.55 -23.27 -3.70
CA SER A 48 4.32 -23.80 -4.27
C SER A 48 3.40 -24.37 -3.19
N SER A 49 2.09 -24.13 -3.33
CA SER A 49 1.06 -24.66 -2.43
C SER A 49 0.96 -26.19 -2.49
N ALA A 50 1.41 -26.81 -3.58
CA ALA A 50 1.43 -28.26 -3.77
C ALA A 50 2.62 -28.96 -3.08
N GLU A 51 3.72 -28.24 -2.86
CA GLU A 51 4.96 -28.82 -2.32
C GLU A 51 5.04 -28.65 -0.80
N VAL A 52 4.78 -27.44 -0.30
CA VAL A 52 4.89 -27.13 1.14
C VAL A 52 3.72 -26.26 1.60
N PHE A 53 2.53 -26.87 1.71
CA PHE A 53 1.28 -26.20 2.06
C PHE A 53 1.34 -25.37 3.35
N ALA A 54 2.05 -25.86 4.38
CA ALA A 54 2.14 -25.17 5.67
C ALA A 54 2.82 -23.79 5.56
N ILE A 55 3.96 -23.74 4.86
CA ILE A 55 4.70 -22.48 4.65
C ILE A 55 3.90 -21.56 3.74
N HIS A 56 3.32 -22.08 2.66
CA HIS A 56 2.49 -21.32 1.75
C HIS A 56 1.30 -20.66 2.48
N LYS A 57 0.57 -21.42 3.31
CA LYS A 57 -0.55 -20.89 4.11
C LYS A 57 -0.11 -19.80 5.08
N PHE A 58 1.04 -19.96 5.74
CA PHE A 58 1.57 -18.96 6.65
C PHE A 58 2.02 -17.68 5.91
N ALA A 59 2.71 -17.83 4.78
CA ALA A 59 3.13 -16.72 3.93
C ALA A 59 1.91 -15.97 3.38
N PHE A 60 0.88 -16.68 2.92
CA PHE A 60 -0.35 -16.10 2.40
C PHE A 60 -1.13 -15.33 3.48
N GLY A 61 -1.28 -15.91 4.67
CA GLY A 61 -1.89 -15.20 5.80
C GLY A 61 -1.11 -13.94 6.19
N THR A 62 0.23 -14.03 6.23
CA THR A 62 1.11 -12.89 6.52
C THR A 62 0.96 -11.80 5.47
N PHE A 63 0.89 -12.16 4.20
CA PHE A 63 0.65 -11.23 3.09
C PHE A 63 -0.69 -10.49 3.25
N ILE A 64 -1.78 -11.21 3.49
CA ILE A 64 -3.11 -10.59 3.67
C ILE A 64 -3.13 -9.65 4.86
N CYS A 65 -2.59 -10.08 6.01
CA CYS A 65 -2.58 -9.25 7.21
C CYS A 65 -1.73 -7.99 7.03
N THR A 66 -0.53 -8.11 6.46
CA THR A 66 0.39 -6.99 6.32
C THR A 66 -0.07 -6.00 5.25
N SER A 67 -0.55 -6.48 4.09
CA SER A 67 -1.14 -5.62 3.04
C SER A 67 -2.39 -4.89 3.53
N PHE A 68 -3.28 -5.58 4.26
CA PHE A 68 -4.48 -4.95 4.82
C PHE A 68 -4.13 -3.84 5.81
N LEU A 69 -3.22 -4.10 6.75
CA LEU A 69 -2.77 -3.12 7.72
C LEU A 69 -2.03 -1.95 7.04
N TYR A 70 -1.28 -2.21 5.98
CA TYR A 70 -0.62 -1.16 5.20
C TYR A 70 -1.64 -0.26 4.52
N MET A 71 -2.62 -0.82 3.80
CA MET A 71 -3.69 -0.04 3.17
C MET A 71 -4.53 0.72 4.19
N PHE A 72 -4.80 0.13 5.35
CA PHE A 72 -5.52 0.77 6.45
C PHE A 72 -4.75 1.98 6.97
N THR A 73 -3.47 1.81 7.31
CA THR A 73 -2.63 2.90 7.86
C THR A 73 -2.41 4.01 6.84
N ALA A 74 -2.13 3.67 5.58
CA ALA A 74 -2.00 4.65 4.49
C ALA A 74 -3.31 5.41 4.25
N SER A 75 -4.45 4.70 4.17
CA SER A 75 -5.76 5.34 4.02
C SER A 75 -6.14 6.17 5.23
N TYR A 76 -5.82 5.72 6.45
CA TYR A 76 -6.08 6.47 7.68
C TYR A 76 -5.32 7.79 7.72
N LEU A 77 -4.03 7.79 7.35
CA LEU A 77 -3.21 9.00 7.25
C LEU A 77 -3.76 9.96 6.18
N LEU A 78 -4.17 9.44 5.03
CA LEU A 78 -4.64 10.26 3.91
C LEU A 78 -6.08 10.78 4.07
N LEU A 79 -6.95 10.02 4.74
CA LEU A 79 -8.37 10.35 4.90
C LEU A 79 -8.66 11.18 6.15
N ASN A 80 -7.72 11.32 7.08
CA ASN A 80 -7.86 12.12 8.29
C ASN A 80 -6.90 13.33 8.29
N PRO A 81 -7.24 14.42 7.58
CA PRO A 81 -6.44 15.65 7.55
C PRO A 81 -6.18 16.25 8.94
N ARG A 82 -7.05 16.01 9.93
CA ARG A 82 -6.86 16.47 11.32
C ARG A 82 -5.69 15.79 12.06
N ILE A 83 -5.17 14.70 11.51
CA ILE A 83 -4.08 13.90 12.08
C ILE A 83 -2.81 14.10 11.28
N SER A 84 -2.92 14.01 9.95
CA SER A 84 -1.77 14.14 9.05
C SER A 84 -1.51 15.58 8.62
N GLY A 85 -2.47 16.49 8.73
CA GLY A 85 -2.37 17.80 8.07
C GLY A 85 -2.37 17.71 6.55
N TYR A 86 -2.77 16.57 5.97
CA TYR A 86 -2.75 16.36 4.53
C TYR A 86 -3.70 17.31 3.81
N VAL A 87 -3.16 18.13 2.91
CA VAL A 87 -3.91 19.03 2.03
C VAL A 87 -3.85 18.52 0.60
N SER A 88 -5.01 18.14 0.05
CA SER A 88 -5.15 17.79 -1.37
C SER A 88 -5.04 19.06 -2.23
N GLN A 89 -4.02 19.15 -3.07
CA GLN A 89 -3.68 20.36 -3.83
C GLN A 89 -4.18 20.31 -5.28
N GLY A 90 -4.72 19.18 -5.76
CA GLY A 90 -5.19 19.06 -7.14
C GLY A 90 -6.20 17.95 -7.43
N ARG A 91 -6.67 17.89 -8.69
CA ARG A 91 -7.60 16.86 -9.19
C ARG A 91 -7.00 15.46 -9.13
N GLN A 92 -5.70 15.32 -9.32
CA GLN A 92 -5.00 14.03 -9.30
C GLN A 92 -4.93 13.43 -7.90
N ASP A 93 -4.59 14.23 -6.88
CA ASP A 93 -4.66 13.82 -5.48
C ASP A 93 -6.05 13.28 -5.11
N ARG A 94 -7.12 13.96 -5.53
CA ARG A 94 -8.50 13.52 -5.27
C ARG A 94 -8.84 12.21 -5.96
N LEU A 95 -8.37 12.02 -7.19
CA LEU A 95 -8.54 10.76 -7.92
C LEU A 95 -7.80 9.62 -7.23
N SER A 96 -6.55 9.84 -6.83
CA SER A 96 -5.76 8.86 -6.06
C SER A 96 -6.44 8.48 -4.75
N LEU A 97 -6.89 9.46 -3.96
CA LEU A 97 -7.61 9.21 -2.72
C LEU A 97 -8.90 8.41 -2.92
N ASN A 98 -9.68 8.74 -3.94
CA ASN A 98 -10.91 8.02 -4.25
C ASN A 98 -10.61 6.58 -4.67
N LEU A 99 -9.56 6.37 -5.48
CA LEU A 99 -9.15 5.05 -5.92
C LEU A 99 -8.63 4.21 -4.74
N LYS A 100 -7.75 4.76 -3.90
CA LYS A 100 -7.27 4.14 -2.66
C LYS A 100 -8.43 3.74 -1.75
N ARG A 101 -9.43 4.61 -1.57
CA ARG A 101 -10.63 4.33 -0.77
C ARG A 101 -11.47 3.19 -1.37
N ARG A 102 -11.64 3.16 -2.70
CA ARG A 102 -12.39 2.09 -3.38
C ARG A 102 -11.66 0.75 -3.26
N ILE A 103 -10.35 0.73 -3.51
CA ILE A 103 -9.52 -0.47 -3.39
C ILE A 103 -9.54 -0.99 -1.95
N PHE A 104 -9.37 -0.12 -0.94
CA PHE A 104 -9.44 -0.51 0.46
C PHE A 104 -10.81 -1.13 0.82
N LYS A 105 -11.92 -0.54 0.36
CA LYS A 105 -13.26 -1.12 0.54
C LYS A 105 -13.40 -2.49 -0.12
N ALA A 106 -12.92 -2.65 -1.35
CA ALA A 106 -12.93 -3.93 -2.04
C ALA A 106 -12.11 -4.97 -1.27
N GLN A 107 -10.98 -4.57 -0.69
CA GLN A 107 -10.12 -5.43 0.10
C GLN A 107 -10.79 -5.90 1.40
N VAL A 108 -11.47 -4.99 2.10
CA VAL A 108 -12.27 -5.30 3.30
C VAL A 108 -13.38 -6.31 3.00
N LEU A 109 -14.00 -6.26 1.81
CA LEU A 109 -15.04 -7.21 1.39
C LEU A 109 -14.47 -8.55 0.91
N ALA A 110 -13.29 -8.53 0.27
CA ALA A 110 -12.68 -9.74 -0.28
C ALA A 110 -12.09 -10.67 0.78
N ILE A 111 -11.53 -10.14 1.88
CA ILE A 111 -10.96 -10.95 2.98
C ILE A 111 -11.99 -11.91 3.62
N PRO A 112 -13.19 -11.47 4.04
CA PRO A 112 -14.17 -12.41 4.60
C PRO A 112 -14.67 -13.41 3.56
N LEU A 113 -14.77 -13.02 2.29
CA LEU A 113 -15.13 -13.92 1.20
C LEU A 113 -14.08 -15.01 1.00
N LEU A 114 -12.79 -14.64 1.06
CA LEU A 114 -11.68 -15.58 1.01
C LEU A 114 -11.73 -16.57 2.17
N LEU A 115 -11.94 -16.09 3.40
CA LEU A 115 -12.07 -16.94 4.58
C LEU A 115 -13.29 -17.87 4.49
N TYR A 116 -14.41 -17.38 3.94
CA TYR A 116 -15.60 -18.17 3.70
C TYR A 116 -15.33 -19.32 2.71
N PHE A 117 -14.74 -19.03 1.54
CA PHE A 117 -14.42 -20.07 0.56
C PHE A 117 -13.34 -21.04 1.08
N TYR A 118 -12.36 -20.55 1.85
CA TYR A 118 -11.39 -21.41 2.52
C TYR A 118 -12.08 -22.38 3.47
N TYR A 119 -12.97 -21.90 4.34
CA TYR A 119 -13.71 -22.74 5.27
C TYR A 119 -14.60 -23.75 4.54
N ARG A 120 -15.37 -23.30 3.52
CA ARG A 120 -16.28 -24.16 2.75
C ARG A 120 -15.53 -25.25 1.99
N HIS A 121 -14.43 -24.90 1.34
CA HIS A 121 -13.59 -25.85 0.61
C HIS A 121 -13.06 -26.95 1.53
N ASN A 122 -12.52 -26.57 2.70
CA ASN A 122 -11.95 -27.54 3.65
C ASN A 122 -13.00 -28.37 4.40
N SER A 123 -14.23 -27.87 4.56
CA SER A 123 -15.27 -28.57 5.35
C SER A 123 -16.18 -29.46 4.50
N TYR A 124 -16.52 -29.03 3.28
CA TYR A 124 -17.54 -29.70 2.46
C TYR A 124 -17.01 -30.26 1.14
N CYS A 125 -15.79 -29.90 0.71
CA CYS A 125 -15.18 -30.37 -0.55
C CYS A 125 -16.09 -30.24 -1.78
N GLU A 126 -16.94 -29.21 -1.82
CA GLU A 126 -17.87 -28.98 -2.92
C GLU A 126 -17.10 -28.61 -4.21
N PRO A 127 -17.56 -29.10 -5.38
CA PRO A 127 -16.93 -28.76 -6.65
C PRO A 127 -16.97 -27.24 -6.89
N TYR A 128 -15.95 -26.71 -7.57
CA TYR A 128 -15.77 -25.28 -7.92
C TYR A 128 -15.47 -24.31 -6.76
N VAL A 129 -15.69 -24.67 -5.49
CA VAL A 129 -15.40 -23.78 -4.35
C VAL A 129 -13.92 -23.42 -4.27
N TYR A 130 -13.03 -24.37 -4.60
CA TYR A 130 -11.59 -24.10 -4.72
C TYR A 130 -11.28 -23.03 -5.78
N SER A 131 -11.95 -23.08 -6.94
CA SER A 131 -11.76 -22.08 -7.99
C SER A 131 -12.19 -20.69 -7.53
N PHE A 132 -13.32 -20.57 -6.82
CA PHE A 132 -13.76 -19.29 -6.24
C PHE A 132 -12.82 -18.78 -5.16
N PHE A 133 -12.23 -19.68 -4.35
CA PHE A 133 -11.17 -19.34 -3.42
C PHE A 133 -9.96 -18.73 -4.16
N CYS A 134 -9.44 -19.40 -5.20
CA CYS A 134 -8.31 -18.90 -5.99
C CYS A 134 -8.61 -17.57 -6.70
N ILE A 135 -9.82 -17.40 -7.25
CA ILE A 135 -10.24 -16.12 -7.86
C ILE A 135 -10.22 -14.99 -6.82
N THR A 136 -10.71 -15.27 -5.62
CA THR A 136 -10.71 -14.27 -4.53
C THR A 136 -9.29 -13.94 -4.10
N GLU A 137 -8.42 -14.94 -3.97
CA GLU A 137 -6.98 -14.74 -3.71
C GLU A 137 -6.33 -13.83 -4.76
N TYR A 138 -6.52 -14.11 -6.06
CA TYR A 138 -5.98 -13.26 -7.12
C TYR A 138 -6.55 -11.83 -7.06
N PHE A 139 -7.84 -11.68 -6.77
CA PHE A 139 -8.45 -10.36 -6.62
C PHE A 139 -7.79 -9.54 -5.50
N ILE A 140 -7.45 -10.18 -4.37
CA ILE A 140 -6.76 -9.54 -3.24
C ILE A 140 -5.35 -9.11 -3.66
N VAL A 141 -4.59 -10.00 -4.32
CA VAL A 141 -3.23 -9.70 -4.79
C VAL A 141 -3.24 -8.56 -5.81
N LEU A 142 -4.16 -8.58 -6.77
CA LEU A 142 -4.31 -7.53 -7.78
C LEU A 142 -4.75 -6.20 -7.17
N SER A 143 -5.67 -6.23 -6.20
CA SER A 143 -6.08 -5.04 -5.46
C SER A 143 -4.89 -4.42 -4.71
N ASN A 144 -4.02 -5.25 -4.14
CA ASN A 144 -2.78 -4.79 -3.51
C ASN A 144 -1.83 -4.12 -4.50
N MET A 145 -1.59 -4.74 -5.66
CA MET A 145 -0.79 -4.12 -6.72
C MET A 145 -1.40 -2.80 -7.19
N ALA A 146 -2.71 -2.77 -7.41
CA ALA A 146 -3.43 -1.56 -7.80
C ALA A 146 -3.31 -0.45 -6.75
N PHE A 147 -3.34 -0.79 -5.46
CA PHE A 147 -3.15 0.17 -4.37
C PHE A 147 -1.76 0.81 -4.43
N HIS A 148 -0.70 0.02 -4.62
CA HIS A 148 0.65 0.54 -4.78
C HIS A 148 0.83 1.33 -6.08
N MET A 149 0.14 0.95 -7.17
CA MET A 149 0.16 1.68 -8.44
C MET A 149 -0.47 3.07 -8.35
N THR A 150 -1.33 3.34 -7.37
CA THR A 150 -1.86 4.71 -7.13
C THR A 150 -0.75 5.74 -6.86
N ALA A 151 0.45 5.28 -6.48
CA ALA A 151 1.64 6.12 -6.34
C ALA A 151 1.99 6.88 -7.62
N TYR A 152 1.71 6.30 -8.78
CA TYR A 152 1.88 6.98 -10.06
C TYR A 152 1.06 8.27 -10.14
N LEU A 153 -0.15 8.27 -9.59
CA LEU A 153 -1.01 9.47 -9.54
C LEU A 153 -0.55 10.45 -8.45
N ASP A 154 0.00 9.94 -7.35
CA ASP A 154 0.50 10.77 -6.23
C ASP A 154 1.79 11.52 -6.59
N PHE A 155 2.62 10.96 -7.47
CA PHE A 155 3.94 11.50 -7.81
C PHE A 155 4.00 12.20 -9.17
N LYS A 156 2.90 12.23 -9.91
CA LYS A 156 2.85 12.87 -11.24
C LYS A 156 3.11 14.38 -11.11
N GLY A 157 4.23 14.83 -11.64
CA GLY A 157 4.68 16.24 -11.58
C GLY A 157 5.57 16.58 -10.38
N MET A 158 5.94 15.62 -9.53
CA MET A 158 6.97 15.84 -8.51
C MET A 158 8.37 15.61 -9.10
N VAL A 159 9.25 16.59 -8.93
CA VAL A 159 10.67 16.46 -9.28
C VAL A 159 11.39 15.81 -8.10
N LEU A 160 11.93 14.61 -8.34
CA LEU A 160 12.80 13.92 -7.38
C LEU A 160 14.17 14.57 -7.41
N MET A 161 14.46 15.44 -6.45
CA MET A 161 15.82 15.92 -6.23
C MET A 161 16.58 14.86 -5.42
N THR A 162 17.41 14.09 -6.09
CA THR A 162 18.46 13.32 -5.43
C THR A 162 19.57 14.30 -5.09
N SER A 163 19.74 14.60 -3.81
CA SER A 163 20.94 15.29 -3.32
C SER A 163 22.14 14.38 -3.55
N THR A 164 22.74 14.48 -4.73
CA THR A 164 24.18 14.25 -4.88
C THR A 164 24.86 15.18 -3.89
N LEU A 165 25.83 14.64 -3.15
CA LEU A 165 26.62 15.36 -2.15
C LEU A 165 27.09 16.72 -2.68
N ASN A 166 26.37 17.79 -2.34
CA ASN A 166 26.98 19.07 -2.08
C ASN A 166 26.13 19.84 -1.07
N SER A 167 26.67 19.90 0.14
CA SER A 167 26.21 20.76 1.22
C SER A 167 26.41 22.23 0.83
N ALA A 168 25.58 22.79 -0.05
CA ALA A 168 25.49 24.23 -0.24
C ALA A 168 24.22 24.63 -1.00
N GLY A 169 23.38 25.44 -0.37
CA GLY A 169 22.42 26.31 -1.06
C GLY A 169 20.99 25.78 -1.15
N TYR A 170 20.19 26.05 -0.12
CA TYR A 170 18.76 26.25 -0.31
C TYR A 170 18.56 27.47 -1.24
N GLY A 171 18.02 27.24 -2.44
CA GLY A 171 17.67 28.30 -3.37
C GLY A 171 16.45 27.90 -4.19
N ILE A 172 15.35 28.62 -4.02
CA ILE A 172 14.20 28.58 -4.93
C ILE A 172 14.67 29.13 -6.28
N LEU A 173 14.61 28.32 -7.33
CA LEU A 173 14.87 28.77 -8.71
C LEU A 173 13.74 29.73 -9.13
N PRO A 174 14.04 30.95 -9.60
CA PRO A 174 13.05 31.80 -10.25
C PRO A 174 12.74 31.29 -11.66
N ASP A 175 11.48 31.47 -12.05
CA ASP A 175 10.90 31.16 -13.35
C ASP A 175 11.68 31.86 -14.49
N LEU A 176 12.24 31.08 -15.41
CA LEU A 176 12.96 31.53 -16.61
C LEU A 176 11.99 31.68 -17.79
N SER A 177 10.89 32.44 -17.60
CA SER A 177 9.92 32.72 -18.66
C SER A 177 10.12 34.07 -19.37
N ASN A 178 11.22 34.80 -19.12
CA ASN A 178 11.53 36.08 -19.80
C ASN A 178 13.00 36.22 -20.23
N ALA A 179 13.44 35.45 -21.22
CA ALA A 179 14.64 35.72 -22.01
C ALA A 179 14.40 35.39 -23.48
#